data_AF-A0A2B8A2Z4-F1
#
_entry.id   AF-A0A2B8A2Z4-F1
#
_cell.length_a   1.000
_cell.length_b   1.000
_cell.length_c   1.000
_cell.angle_alpha   90.00
_cell.angle_beta   90.00
_cell.angle_gamma   90.00
#
_symmetry.space_group_name_H-M   'P 1'
#
loop_
_entity.id
_entity.type
_entity.pdbx_description
1 polymer ?
#
loop_
_entity_poly.entity_id
_entity_poly.type
_entity_poly.pdbx_seq_one_letter_code
_entity_poly.pdbx_strand_id
1 'polypeptide(L)'
;LTIVFGPAGKQTWKTFKESPAKLAAGNGLWQAVINLSNYVLADSSTSEQGVLTHIIKRELARKSVKVIFKAAQPNGSFGEHDVDTAIHTLFSRQMGVNIFESMCNPPGGDWSGISYWDFSDRTEYRWTSLPRVSSAKAKRPDHIIQIYNKKENIFLVIESKHHAKDLEKDIGNRLTKYVQDLFKIAPTACREAKKDWKLFAEQKSPIPTPVAIAGGAFCGNSLDEMKASMKKGKLDFIFAFEFKSDGTAVGHILLSNKSQFLSALLMIISSQFKGGFEIKIY
;
A
#
# COMPACT_ATOMS: atom_id res chain seq x y z
N LEU A 1 -2.77 -25.09 -6.31
CA LEU A 1 -4.21 -24.79 -6.34
C LEU A 1 -4.35 -23.28 -6.24
N THR A 2 -5.12 -22.66 -7.12
CA THR A 2 -5.46 -21.24 -7.03
C THR A 2 -6.96 -21.13 -6.81
N ILE A 3 -7.35 -20.29 -5.85
CA ILE A 3 -8.75 -19.96 -5.58
C ILE A 3 -8.96 -18.52 -6.06
N VAL A 4 -9.90 -18.33 -6.97
CA VAL A 4 -10.32 -17.00 -7.44
C VAL A 4 -11.70 -16.72 -6.86
N PHE A 5 -11.83 -15.63 -6.12
CA PHE A 5 -13.12 -15.21 -5.57
C PHE A 5 -13.35 -13.72 -5.81
N GLY A 6 -14.59 -13.36 -6.10
CA GLY A 6 -15.02 -11.98 -6.33
C GLY A 6 -15.75 -11.76 -7.66
N PRO A 7 -16.30 -10.55 -7.88
CA PRO A 7 -17.17 -10.28 -9.02
C PRO A 7 -16.39 -10.19 -10.34
N ALA A 8 -16.97 -10.73 -11.41
CA ALA A 8 -16.54 -10.47 -12.79
C ALA A 8 -17.76 -10.36 -13.72
N GLY A 9 -17.51 -9.98 -14.98
CA GLY A 9 -18.55 -9.88 -16.00
C GLY A 9 -19.11 -11.25 -16.38
N LYS A 10 -20.40 -11.33 -16.74
CA LYS A 10 -21.07 -12.58 -17.14
C LYS A 10 -20.30 -13.38 -18.19
N GLN A 11 -19.70 -12.67 -19.16
CA GLN A 11 -18.90 -13.29 -20.22
C GLN A 11 -17.64 -13.98 -19.69
N THR A 12 -17.03 -13.49 -18.61
CA THR A 12 -15.87 -14.12 -17.96
C THR A 12 -16.24 -15.51 -17.45
N TRP A 13 -17.35 -15.63 -16.71
CA TRP A 13 -17.81 -16.92 -16.16
C TRP A 13 -18.22 -17.90 -17.24
N LYS A 14 -18.96 -17.42 -18.24
CA LYS A 14 -19.29 -18.21 -19.43
C LYS A 14 -18.04 -18.74 -20.12
N THR A 15 -17.05 -17.88 -20.38
CA THR A 15 -15.80 -18.27 -21.04
C THR A 15 -14.96 -19.20 -20.16
N PHE A 16 -14.93 -19.00 -18.83
CA PHE A 16 -14.24 -19.90 -17.91
C PHE A 16 -14.81 -21.32 -18.01
N LYS A 17 -16.14 -21.47 -18.00
CA LYS A 17 -16.80 -22.78 -18.08
C LYS A 17 -16.63 -23.43 -19.45
N GLU A 18 -16.78 -22.67 -20.53
CA GLU A 18 -16.73 -23.19 -21.90
C GLU A 18 -15.30 -23.45 -22.38
N SER A 19 -14.36 -22.54 -22.10
CA SER A 19 -12.99 -22.62 -22.56
C SER A 19 -12.03 -21.80 -21.68
N PRO A 20 -11.50 -22.40 -20.59
CA PRO A 20 -10.47 -21.78 -19.76
C PRO A 20 -9.26 -21.28 -20.56
N ALA A 21 -8.85 -22.03 -21.59
CA ALA A 21 -7.75 -21.64 -22.47
C ALA A 21 -8.03 -20.32 -23.23
N LYS A 22 -9.26 -20.13 -23.73
CA LYS A 22 -9.68 -18.88 -24.38
C LYS A 22 -9.69 -17.72 -23.38
N LEU A 23 -10.14 -17.97 -22.15
CA LEU A 23 -10.13 -16.95 -21.10
C LEU A 23 -8.69 -16.53 -20.74
N ALA A 24 -7.77 -17.49 -20.63
CA ALA A 24 -6.35 -17.23 -20.41
C ALA A 24 -5.72 -16.42 -21.55
N ALA A 25 -6.07 -16.69 -22.81
CA ALA A 25 -5.54 -15.94 -23.95
C ALA A 25 -6.02 -14.48 -23.99
N GLY A 26 -7.24 -14.19 -23.51
CA GLY A 26 -7.84 -12.87 -23.55
C GLY A 26 -7.66 -12.02 -22.29
N ASN A 27 -7.06 -12.55 -21.22
CA ASN A 27 -6.95 -11.86 -19.94
C ASN A 27 -5.69 -12.28 -19.17
N GLY A 28 -4.76 -11.35 -18.94
CA GLY A 28 -3.47 -11.62 -18.30
C GLY A 28 -3.55 -12.18 -16.88
N LEU A 29 -4.56 -11.78 -16.09
CA LEU A 29 -4.78 -12.36 -14.76
C LEU A 29 -5.15 -13.85 -14.88
N TRP A 30 -6.14 -14.16 -15.73
CA TRP A 30 -6.54 -15.55 -15.96
C TRP A 30 -5.44 -16.35 -16.65
N GLN A 31 -4.62 -15.71 -17.48
CA GLN A 31 -3.43 -16.32 -18.07
C GLN A 31 -2.51 -16.81 -16.96
N ALA A 32 -2.15 -15.96 -16.00
CA ALA A 32 -1.29 -16.33 -14.88
C ALA A 32 -1.95 -17.43 -14.02
N VAL A 33 -3.22 -17.26 -13.64
CA VAL A 33 -3.95 -18.22 -12.80
C VAL A 33 -4.00 -19.60 -13.45
N ILE A 34 -4.46 -19.68 -14.71
CA ILE A 34 -4.64 -20.94 -15.43
C ILE A 34 -3.28 -21.54 -15.80
N ASN A 35 -2.31 -20.70 -16.24
CA ASN A 35 -1.02 -21.20 -16.71
C ASN A 35 -0.03 -21.57 -15.61
N LEU A 36 -0.26 -21.16 -14.37
CA LEU A 36 0.64 -21.47 -13.24
C LEU A 36 0.00 -22.39 -12.19
N SER A 37 -1.23 -22.86 -12.44
CA SER A 37 -1.94 -23.74 -11.51
C SER A 37 -2.21 -25.12 -12.11
N ASN A 38 -2.18 -26.15 -11.26
CA ASN A 38 -2.73 -27.48 -11.57
C ASN A 38 -4.24 -27.56 -11.31
N TYR A 39 -4.76 -26.72 -10.43
CA TYR A 39 -6.16 -26.68 -10.03
C TYR A 39 -6.56 -25.23 -9.85
N VAL A 40 -7.68 -24.85 -10.44
CA VAL A 40 -8.32 -23.54 -10.28
C VAL A 40 -9.74 -23.78 -9.77
N LEU A 41 -10.10 -23.13 -8.67
CA LEU A 41 -11.47 -23.03 -8.17
C LEU A 41 -11.88 -21.57 -8.24
N ALA A 42 -12.99 -21.28 -8.91
CA ALA A 42 -13.50 -19.93 -9.07
C ALA A 42 -14.90 -19.85 -8.46
N ASP A 43 -15.08 -18.97 -7.48
CA ASP A 43 -16.37 -18.70 -6.83
C ASP A 43 -16.73 -17.21 -6.95
N SER A 44 -17.99 -16.90 -7.20
CA SER A 44 -18.41 -15.51 -7.38
C SER A 44 -19.90 -15.33 -7.15
N SER A 45 -20.25 -14.26 -6.44
CA SER A 45 -21.62 -13.79 -6.32
C SER A 45 -22.23 -13.34 -7.66
N THR A 46 -21.41 -13.08 -8.68
CA THR A 46 -21.90 -12.73 -10.03
C THR A 46 -21.89 -13.90 -11.01
N SER A 47 -21.52 -15.10 -10.56
CA SER A 47 -21.58 -16.32 -11.36
C SER A 47 -22.95 -16.98 -11.20
N GLU A 48 -23.78 -16.89 -12.24
CA GLU A 48 -25.04 -17.66 -12.33
C GLU A 48 -24.79 -19.18 -12.44
N GLN A 49 -23.53 -19.60 -12.61
CA GLN A 49 -23.14 -21.00 -12.79
C GLN A 49 -22.65 -21.65 -11.48
N GLY A 50 -22.66 -20.91 -10.37
CA GLY A 50 -22.10 -21.35 -9.09
C GLY A 50 -20.57 -21.43 -9.13
N VAL A 51 -20.02 -22.31 -8.29
CA VAL A 51 -18.58 -22.57 -8.21
C VAL A 51 -18.10 -23.30 -9.46
N LEU A 52 -17.07 -22.77 -10.10
CA LEU A 52 -16.44 -23.33 -11.30
C LEU A 52 -15.08 -23.92 -10.95
N THR A 53 -14.71 -25.02 -11.59
CA THR A 53 -13.41 -25.66 -11.39
C THR A 53 -12.73 -25.97 -12.71
N HIS A 54 -11.41 -25.81 -12.75
CA HIS A 54 -10.58 -26.23 -13.86
C HIS A 54 -9.36 -26.99 -13.36
N ILE A 55 -9.17 -28.21 -13.88
CA ILE A 55 -8.08 -29.10 -13.49
C ILE A 55 -7.15 -29.26 -14.69
N ILE A 56 -5.88 -28.97 -14.49
CA ILE A 56 -4.84 -29.09 -15.50
C ILE A 56 -3.84 -30.14 -15.02
N LYS A 57 -3.82 -31.27 -15.73
CA LYS A 57 -2.74 -32.24 -15.60
C LYS A 57 -1.50 -31.65 -16.27
N ARG A 58 -0.49 -31.31 -15.47
CA ARG A 58 0.81 -30.84 -15.95
C ARG A 58 1.85 -31.86 -15.57
N GLU A 59 2.65 -32.27 -16.53
CA GLU A 59 3.89 -32.97 -16.24
C GLU A 59 4.91 -31.95 -15.75
N LEU A 60 5.03 -31.83 -14.44
CA LEU A 60 5.97 -30.92 -13.81
C LEU A 60 7.34 -31.61 -13.74
N ALA A 61 8.20 -31.36 -14.71
CA ALA A 61 9.61 -31.69 -14.60
C ALA A 61 10.28 -30.67 -13.67
N ARG A 62 10.62 -31.08 -12.44
CA ARG A 62 11.47 -30.27 -11.56
C ARG A 62 12.87 -30.21 -12.15
N LYS A 63 13.20 -29.10 -12.81
CA LYS A 63 14.58 -28.82 -13.22
C LYS A 63 15.39 -28.44 -11.98
N SER A 64 16.33 -29.28 -11.57
CA SER A 64 17.28 -29.02 -10.49
C SER A 64 18.45 -28.14 -10.95
N VAL A 65 18.16 -27.07 -11.70
CA VAL A 65 19.17 -26.10 -12.11
C VAL A 65 19.27 -25.06 -11.00
N LYS A 66 20.46 -24.89 -10.44
CA LYS A 66 20.73 -23.80 -9.48
C LYS A 66 20.58 -22.48 -10.22
N VAL A 67 19.47 -21.78 -10.01
CA VAL A 67 19.28 -20.44 -10.54
C VAL A 67 20.08 -19.47 -9.68
N ILE A 68 21.12 -18.88 -10.25
CA ILE A 68 21.92 -17.85 -9.59
C ILE A 68 21.40 -16.50 -10.08
N PHE A 69 20.70 -15.78 -9.22
CA PHE A 69 20.35 -14.39 -9.47
C PHE A 69 21.52 -13.51 -9.04
N LYS A 70 22.19 -12.89 -10.01
CA LYS A 70 23.14 -11.80 -9.69
C LYS A 70 22.33 -10.57 -9.30
N ALA A 71 22.65 -9.95 -8.17
CA ALA A 71 22.06 -8.68 -7.80
C ALA A 71 22.37 -7.64 -8.90
N ALA A 72 21.36 -6.88 -9.31
CA ALA A 72 21.56 -5.76 -10.23
C ALA A 72 22.40 -4.69 -9.54
N GLN A 73 23.27 -4.03 -10.30
CA GLN A 73 23.98 -2.85 -9.81
C GLN A 73 23.05 -1.62 -9.94
N PRO A 74 23.13 -0.63 -9.02
CA PRO A 74 22.41 0.62 -9.18
C PRO A 74 22.78 1.25 -10.53
N ASN A 75 21.77 1.56 -11.35
CA ASN A 75 21.97 2.17 -12.66
C ASN A 75 21.99 3.72 -12.59
N GLY A 76 21.92 4.29 -11.38
CA GLY A 76 21.86 5.72 -11.13
C GLY A 76 20.53 6.38 -11.52
N SER A 77 19.53 5.60 -11.96
CA SER A 77 18.20 6.08 -12.29
C SER A 77 17.25 5.70 -11.15
N PHE A 78 16.70 6.72 -10.49
CA PHE A 78 15.78 6.56 -9.37
C PHE A 78 14.42 7.15 -9.72
N GLY A 79 13.34 6.57 -9.21
CA GLY A 79 11.98 7.02 -9.48
C GLY A 79 11.00 6.70 -8.37
N GLU A 80 9.71 6.64 -8.75
CA GLU A 80 8.60 6.45 -7.81
C GLU A 80 8.76 5.19 -6.94
N HIS A 81 9.26 4.09 -7.50
CA HIS A 81 9.50 2.86 -6.74
C HIS A 81 10.61 3.01 -5.68
N ASP A 82 11.61 3.84 -5.92
CA ASP A 82 12.66 4.12 -4.93
C ASP A 82 12.10 5.01 -3.80
N VAL A 83 11.23 5.97 -4.15
CA VAL A 83 10.47 6.78 -3.17
C VAL A 83 9.60 5.89 -2.29
N ASP A 84 8.82 4.97 -2.90
CA ASP A 84 8.00 4.00 -2.17
C ASP A 84 8.84 3.14 -1.23
N THR A 85 9.99 2.67 -1.71
CA THR A 85 10.93 1.87 -0.92
C THR A 85 11.51 2.66 0.25
N ALA A 86 11.82 3.95 0.06
CA ALA A 86 12.35 4.80 1.12
C ALA A 86 11.31 5.03 2.22
N ILE A 87 10.05 5.30 1.86
CA ILE A 87 8.93 5.42 2.81
C ILE A 87 8.73 4.10 3.57
N HIS A 88 8.68 2.98 2.86
CA HIS A 88 8.56 1.65 3.47
C HIS A 88 9.71 1.39 4.45
N THR A 89 10.94 1.73 4.07
CA THR A 89 12.12 1.54 4.91
C THR A 89 12.08 2.38 6.17
N LEU A 90 11.58 3.62 6.09
CA LEU A 90 11.42 4.51 7.24
C LEU A 90 10.40 4.00 8.25
N PHE A 91 9.24 3.54 7.79
CA PHE A 91 8.10 3.28 8.67
C PHE A 91 7.82 1.80 8.93
N SER A 92 8.35 0.89 8.12
CA SER A 92 8.26 -0.54 8.38
C SER A 92 8.98 -0.87 9.68
N ARG A 93 8.41 -1.81 10.45
CA ARG A 93 9.00 -2.35 11.69
C ARG A 93 9.16 -1.34 12.82
N GLN A 94 8.45 -0.21 12.79
CA GLN A 94 8.50 0.83 13.82
C GLN A 94 7.50 0.62 14.99
N MET A 95 7.05 -0.62 15.23
CA MET A 95 6.11 -0.96 16.31
C MET A 95 6.61 -0.55 17.70
N GLY A 96 7.93 -0.57 17.93
CA GLY A 96 8.54 -0.16 19.20
C GLY A 96 8.37 1.33 19.54
N VAL A 97 8.03 2.16 18.55
CA VAL A 97 7.74 3.59 18.72
C VAL A 97 6.29 3.93 18.38
N ASN A 98 5.40 2.94 18.49
CA ASN A 98 3.96 3.07 18.23
C ASN A 98 3.61 3.52 16.80
N ILE A 99 4.34 2.99 15.82
CA ILE A 99 4.09 3.22 14.40
C ILE A 99 3.77 1.89 13.72
N PHE A 100 2.70 1.87 12.94
CA PHE A 100 2.23 0.72 12.19
C PHE A 100 1.99 1.10 10.72
N GLU A 101 2.64 0.39 9.80
CA GLU A 101 2.41 0.57 8.36
C GLU A 101 1.09 -0.11 7.97
N SER A 102 0.07 0.71 7.74
CA SER A 102 -1.31 0.28 7.50
C SER A 102 -1.56 -0.16 6.06
N MET A 103 -0.86 0.46 5.11
CA MET A 103 -0.85 0.13 3.69
C MET A 103 0.43 0.67 3.08
N CYS A 104 1.02 -0.09 2.16
CA CYS A 104 2.21 0.31 1.41
C CYS A 104 2.08 -0.16 -0.03
N ASN A 105 2.30 0.74 -0.99
CA ASN A 105 2.43 0.38 -2.39
C ASN A 105 3.70 -0.46 -2.61
N PRO A 106 3.73 -1.41 -3.58
CA PRO A 106 4.95 -2.14 -3.90
C PRO A 106 6.06 -1.21 -4.42
N PRO A 107 7.35 -1.55 -4.23
CA PRO A 107 7.86 -2.87 -3.84
C PRO A 107 7.89 -3.12 -2.32
N GLY A 108 7.70 -4.38 -1.91
CA GLY A 108 7.84 -4.83 -0.52
C GLY A 108 6.61 -4.67 0.38
N GLY A 109 5.69 -3.76 0.02
CA GLY A 109 4.47 -3.46 0.78
C GLY A 109 3.25 -4.36 0.50
N ASP A 110 2.33 -4.37 1.46
CA ASP A 110 1.01 -4.97 1.31
C ASP A 110 -0.02 -3.94 0.84
N TRP A 111 -0.32 -4.00 -0.46
CA TRP A 111 -1.28 -3.15 -1.16
C TRP A 111 -2.67 -3.79 -1.31
N SER A 112 -2.84 -5.00 -0.77
CA SER A 112 -4.07 -5.81 -0.93
C SER A 112 -5.20 -5.38 0.00
N GLY A 113 -4.89 -4.57 1.02
CA GLY A 113 -5.85 -4.06 1.98
C GLY A 113 -5.27 -2.93 2.81
N ILE A 114 -6.11 -2.35 3.67
CA ILE A 114 -5.71 -1.35 4.66
C ILE A 114 -5.98 -1.95 6.03
N SER A 115 -5.00 -1.88 6.92
CA SER A 115 -5.10 -2.35 8.30
C SER A 115 -5.14 -1.18 9.29
N TYR A 116 -5.89 -1.33 10.37
CA TYR A 116 -5.82 -0.51 11.58
C TYR A 116 -5.30 -1.40 12.71
N TRP A 117 -4.28 -0.94 13.43
CA TRP A 117 -3.73 -1.64 14.58
C TRP A 117 -4.16 -0.95 15.87
N ASP A 118 -4.94 -1.64 16.70
CA ASP A 118 -5.24 -1.15 18.02
C ASP A 118 -4.06 -1.39 18.96
N PHE A 119 -3.39 -0.32 19.40
CA PHE A 119 -2.23 -0.42 20.29
C PHE A 119 -2.59 -0.85 21.72
N SER A 120 -3.87 -0.80 22.11
CA SER A 120 -4.32 -1.15 23.47
C SER A 120 -4.59 -2.65 23.63
N ASP A 121 -5.43 -3.22 22.77
CA ASP A 121 -5.82 -4.64 22.84
C ASP A 121 -5.03 -5.53 21.85
N ARG A 122 -4.22 -4.91 20.98
CA ARG A 122 -3.41 -5.57 19.94
C ARG A 122 -4.25 -6.31 18.91
N THR A 123 -5.43 -5.77 18.59
CA THR A 123 -6.28 -6.25 17.51
C THR A 123 -5.95 -5.51 16.22
N GLU A 124 -5.70 -6.27 15.16
CA GLU A 124 -5.62 -5.77 13.80
C GLU A 124 -6.98 -5.89 13.13
N TYR A 125 -7.49 -4.78 12.61
CA TYR A 125 -8.72 -4.73 11.82
C TYR A 125 -8.35 -4.41 10.37
N ARG A 126 -8.93 -5.12 9.42
CA ARG A 126 -8.48 -5.07 8.03
C ARG A 126 -9.63 -4.98 7.04
N TRP A 127 -9.52 -4.04 6.12
CA TRP A 127 -10.33 -3.96 4.91
C TRP A 127 -9.60 -4.64 3.77
N THR A 128 -10.06 -5.83 3.37
CA THR A 128 -9.46 -6.61 2.27
C THR A 128 -10.09 -6.29 0.91
N SER A 129 -11.29 -5.71 0.92
CA SER A 129 -11.96 -5.23 -0.27
C SER A 129 -12.01 -3.70 -0.23
N LEU A 130 -11.01 -3.08 -0.84
CA LEU A 130 -10.92 -1.62 -0.89
C LEU A 130 -11.96 -1.06 -1.86
N PRO A 131 -12.75 -0.05 -1.46
CA PRO A 131 -13.76 0.55 -2.34
C PRO A 131 -13.07 1.11 -3.58
N ARG A 132 -13.57 0.74 -4.76
CA ARG A 132 -13.13 1.35 -6.01
C ARG A 132 -13.56 2.80 -5.99
N VAL A 133 -12.58 3.71 -5.97
CA VAL A 133 -12.85 5.15 -5.94
C VAL A 133 -13.29 5.58 -7.33
N SER A 134 -14.60 5.65 -7.55
CA SER A 134 -15.19 6.04 -8.85
C SER A 134 -15.51 7.54 -8.95
N SER A 135 -15.10 8.35 -7.96
CA SER A 135 -15.42 9.79 -7.93
C SER A 135 -14.17 10.66 -7.84
N ALA A 136 -14.20 11.82 -8.50
CA ALA A 136 -13.13 12.84 -8.46
C ALA A 136 -12.81 13.38 -7.05
N LYS A 137 -13.61 13.04 -6.02
CA LYS A 137 -13.56 13.63 -4.68
C LYS A 137 -12.65 12.89 -3.70
N ALA A 138 -12.24 11.66 -4.01
CA ALA A 138 -11.37 10.87 -3.16
C ALA A 138 -10.29 10.18 -4.01
N LYS A 139 -9.15 9.88 -3.40
CA LYS A 139 -8.08 9.11 -4.05
C LYS A 139 -7.45 8.19 -3.00
N ARG A 140 -7.22 6.94 -3.40
CA ARG A 140 -6.54 5.97 -2.54
C ARG A 140 -5.07 6.39 -2.39
N PRO A 141 -4.54 6.51 -1.15
CA PRO A 141 -3.13 6.77 -0.92
C PRO A 141 -2.23 5.63 -1.40
N ASP A 142 -1.00 5.96 -1.73
CA ASP A 142 0.06 4.98 -2.02
C ASP A 142 0.56 4.37 -0.71
N HIS A 143 0.68 5.19 0.35
CA HIS A 143 1.05 4.74 1.69
C HIS A 143 0.10 5.28 2.75
N ILE A 144 -0.14 4.45 3.77
CA ILE A 144 -0.85 4.83 4.98
C ILE A 144 -0.02 4.37 6.19
N ILE A 145 0.41 5.32 7.00
CA ILE A 145 1.17 5.05 8.23
C ILE A 145 0.34 5.49 9.44
N GLN A 146 0.06 4.55 10.33
CA GLN A 146 -0.60 4.82 11.60
C GLN A 146 0.45 5.15 12.67
N ILE A 147 0.23 6.24 13.39
CA ILE A 147 1.05 6.70 14.51
C ILE A 147 0.14 6.87 15.72
N TYR A 148 0.47 6.23 16.83
CA TYR A 148 -0.26 6.39 18.08
C TYR A 148 0.54 7.21 19.10
N ASN A 149 0.02 8.40 19.44
CA ASN A 149 0.69 9.35 20.34
C ASN A 149 0.15 9.34 21.78
N LYS A 150 -0.47 8.22 22.21
CA LYS A 150 -1.19 8.03 23.50
C LYS A 150 -2.51 8.79 23.65
N LYS A 151 -2.80 9.79 22.81
CA LYS A 151 -4.07 10.54 22.83
C LYS A 151 -4.98 10.12 21.68
N GLU A 152 -4.41 9.94 20.50
CA GLU A 152 -5.16 9.66 19.28
C GLU A 152 -4.34 8.83 18.29
N ASN A 153 -5.04 8.26 17.31
CA ASN A 153 -4.43 7.62 16.16
C ASN A 153 -4.35 8.63 15.01
N ILE A 154 -3.12 8.91 14.59
CA ILE A 154 -2.82 9.78 13.46
C ILE A 154 -2.48 8.89 12.26
N PHE A 155 -3.05 9.23 11.10
CA PHE A 155 -2.84 8.52 9.84
C PHE A 155 -2.12 9.44 8.87
N LEU A 156 -0.86 9.16 8.58
CA LEU A 156 -0.16 9.78 7.47
C LEU A 156 -0.67 9.15 6.18
N VAL A 157 -1.28 9.96 5.32
CA VAL A 157 -1.82 9.51 4.03
C VAL A 157 -0.99 10.13 2.91
N ILE A 158 -0.24 9.31 2.19
CA ILE A 158 0.84 9.78 1.31
C ILE A 158 0.55 9.40 -0.13
N GLU A 159 0.73 10.37 -1.03
CA GLU A 159 0.89 10.14 -2.47
C GLU A 159 2.37 10.24 -2.83
N SER A 160 2.90 9.24 -3.51
CA SER A 160 4.25 9.23 -4.06
C SER A 160 4.23 9.46 -5.57
N LYS A 161 5.24 10.17 -6.08
CA LYS A 161 5.43 10.43 -7.51
C LYS A 161 6.90 10.36 -7.86
N HIS A 162 7.22 10.16 -9.13
CA HIS A 162 8.60 10.35 -9.60
C HIS A 162 9.03 11.82 -9.40
N HIS A 163 8.29 12.79 -9.95
CA HIS A 163 8.62 14.22 -9.81
C HIS A 163 7.57 14.99 -9.00
N ALA A 164 8.03 16.07 -8.32
CA ALA A 164 7.18 17.01 -7.60
C ALA A 164 6.03 17.57 -8.46
N LYS A 165 6.31 17.91 -9.73
CA LYS A 165 5.33 18.46 -10.67
C LYS A 165 4.14 17.53 -10.94
N ASP A 166 4.34 16.22 -10.79
CA ASP A 166 3.34 15.19 -11.09
C ASP A 166 2.34 15.01 -9.93
N LEU A 167 2.60 15.61 -8.76
CA LEU A 167 1.61 15.68 -7.69
C LEU A 167 0.40 16.48 -8.14
N GLU A 168 -0.79 15.90 -8.00
CA GLU A 168 -2.05 16.53 -8.42
C GLU A 168 -2.42 17.71 -7.51
N LYS A 169 -3.15 18.68 -8.08
CA LYS A 169 -3.73 19.78 -7.29
C LYS A 169 -4.75 19.21 -6.31
N ASP A 170 -4.77 19.74 -5.08
CA ASP A 170 -5.73 19.36 -4.02
C ASP A 170 -5.69 17.87 -3.63
N ILE A 171 -4.58 17.18 -3.93
CA ILE A 171 -4.44 15.74 -3.66
C ILE A 171 -4.62 15.42 -2.16
N GLY A 172 -4.13 16.27 -1.25
CA GLY A 172 -4.20 16.02 0.19
C GLY A 172 -5.62 15.85 0.72
N ASN A 173 -6.56 16.69 0.26
CA ASN A 173 -7.96 16.57 0.65
C ASN A 173 -8.59 15.26 0.12
N ARG A 174 -8.21 14.84 -1.08
CA ARG A 174 -8.73 13.60 -1.70
C ARG A 174 -8.21 12.35 -1.00
N LEU A 175 -6.94 12.35 -0.58
CA LEU A 175 -6.33 11.28 0.23
C LEU A 175 -7.03 11.16 1.60
N THR A 176 -7.16 12.28 2.31
CA THR A 176 -7.84 12.36 3.60
C THR A 176 -9.29 11.88 3.51
N LYS A 177 -10.03 12.33 2.48
CA LYS A 177 -11.42 11.92 2.27
C LYS A 177 -11.55 10.41 2.08
N TYR A 178 -10.63 9.79 1.33
CA TYR A 178 -10.65 8.35 1.10
C TYR A 178 -10.56 7.56 2.40
N VAL A 179 -9.57 7.89 3.25
CA VAL A 179 -9.37 7.18 4.53
C VAL A 179 -10.51 7.44 5.51
N GLN A 180 -11.00 8.67 5.58
CA GLN A 180 -12.17 9.00 6.41
C GLN A 180 -13.43 8.25 5.97
N ASP A 181 -13.65 8.05 4.67
CA ASP A 181 -14.78 7.28 4.18
C ASP A 181 -14.63 5.79 4.42
N LEU A 182 -13.42 5.25 4.24
CA LEU A 182 -13.13 3.85 4.49
C LEU A 182 -13.45 3.47 5.93
N PHE A 183 -13.02 4.29 6.89
CA PHE A 183 -13.17 4.01 8.32
C PHE A 183 -14.62 4.10 8.82
N LYS A 184 -15.55 4.65 8.02
CA LYS A 184 -16.99 4.60 8.30
C LYS A 184 -17.60 3.22 7.99
N ILE A 185 -16.94 2.44 7.13
CA ILE A 185 -17.37 1.09 6.75
C ILE A 185 -16.74 0.12 7.72
N ALA A 186 -17.49 -0.89 8.16
CA ALA A 186 -16.94 -1.95 9.00
C ALA A 186 -15.76 -2.67 8.30
N PRO A 187 -14.70 -3.03 9.04
CA PRO A 187 -13.62 -3.84 8.49
C PRO A 187 -14.14 -5.19 8.00
N THR A 188 -13.40 -5.84 7.10
CA THR A 188 -13.80 -7.15 6.55
C THR A 188 -13.37 -8.29 7.47
N ALA A 189 -12.20 -8.14 8.09
CA ALA A 189 -11.63 -9.14 8.97
C ALA A 189 -10.96 -8.49 10.18
N CYS A 190 -10.85 -9.23 11.26
CA CYS A 190 -10.06 -8.84 12.42
C CYS A 190 -9.19 -10.01 12.91
N ARG A 191 -8.13 -9.67 13.63
CA ARG A 191 -7.21 -10.64 14.22
C ARG A 191 -6.57 -10.04 15.46
N GLU A 192 -6.78 -10.67 16.60
CA GLU A 192 -5.99 -10.39 17.80
C GLU A 192 -4.57 -10.94 17.63
N ALA A 193 -3.58 -10.30 18.27
CA ALA A 193 -2.20 -10.73 18.22
C ALA A 193 -2.05 -12.24 18.50
N LYS A 194 -1.34 -12.94 17.59
CA LYS A 194 -1.07 -14.39 17.63
C LYS A 194 -2.31 -15.31 17.46
N LYS A 195 -3.48 -14.78 17.09
CA LYS A 195 -4.65 -15.58 16.72
C LYS A 195 -4.83 -15.64 15.20
N ASP A 196 -5.73 -16.50 14.74
CA ASP A 196 -6.13 -16.56 13.34
C ASP A 196 -7.04 -15.39 12.96
N TRP A 197 -7.02 -15.04 11.67
CA TRP A 197 -7.96 -14.09 11.09
C TRP A 197 -9.40 -14.60 11.17
N LYS A 198 -10.31 -13.72 11.53
CA LYS A 198 -11.76 -13.98 11.55
C LYS A 198 -12.49 -12.92 10.73
N LEU A 199 -13.63 -13.29 10.16
CA LEU A 199 -14.54 -12.31 9.57
C LEU A 199 -15.02 -11.37 10.67
N PHE A 200 -15.03 -10.08 10.37
CA PHE A 200 -15.60 -9.10 11.27
C PHE A 200 -17.12 -9.14 11.13
N ALA A 201 -17.81 -9.49 12.22
CA ALA A 201 -19.25 -9.80 12.19
C ALA A 201 -20.15 -8.58 12.44
N GLU A 202 -19.61 -7.48 12.93
CA GLU A 202 -20.40 -6.31 13.29
C GLU A 202 -20.65 -5.40 12.09
N GLN A 203 -21.81 -4.74 12.07
CA GLN A 203 -22.19 -3.84 10.98
C GLN A 203 -21.53 -2.46 11.07
N LYS A 204 -21.05 -2.07 12.25
CA LYS A 204 -20.42 -0.77 12.50
C LYS A 204 -18.93 -0.95 12.73
N SER A 205 -18.14 -0.02 12.21
CA SER A 205 -16.72 0.05 12.51
C SER A 205 -16.55 0.39 14.00
N PRO A 206 -15.77 -0.39 14.77
CA PRO A 206 -15.44 -0.06 16.16
C PRO A 206 -14.34 1.02 16.23
N ILE A 207 -13.82 1.43 15.07
CA ILE A 207 -12.64 2.26 14.96
C ILE A 207 -13.07 3.72 14.89
N PRO A 208 -12.51 4.61 15.73
CA PRO A 208 -12.83 6.03 15.70
C PRO A 208 -12.41 6.66 14.36
N THR A 209 -13.02 7.81 14.04
CA THR A 209 -12.62 8.56 12.84
C THR A 209 -11.17 8.99 12.97
N PRO A 210 -10.30 8.66 12.00
CA PRO A 210 -8.88 8.93 12.11
C PRO A 210 -8.56 10.42 11.91
N VAL A 211 -7.52 10.91 12.59
CA VAL A 211 -6.87 12.17 12.23
C VAL A 211 -5.93 11.90 11.07
N ALA A 212 -6.38 12.22 9.86
CA ALA A 212 -5.56 12.08 8.66
C ALA A 212 -4.73 13.34 8.42
N ILE A 213 -3.43 13.14 8.18
CA ILE A 213 -2.45 14.18 7.86
C ILE A 213 -1.89 13.85 6.48
N ALA A 214 -2.07 14.76 5.52
CA ALA A 214 -1.78 14.48 4.13
C ALA A 214 -0.33 14.79 3.75
N GLY A 215 0.32 13.87 3.05
CA GLY A 215 1.70 13.98 2.61
C GLY A 215 1.86 13.81 1.10
N GLY A 216 2.88 14.47 0.55
CA GLY A 216 3.39 14.19 -0.79
C GLY A 216 4.83 13.70 -0.73
N ALA A 217 5.20 12.78 -1.61
CA ALA A 217 6.55 12.28 -1.71
C ALA A 217 7.06 12.21 -3.15
N PHE A 218 8.34 12.52 -3.36
CA PHE A 218 8.95 12.49 -4.70
C PHE A 218 10.48 12.46 -4.68
N CYS A 219 11.09 12.19 -5.84
CA CYS A 219 12.54 12.35 -6.02
C CYS A 219 12.89 13.84 -6.15
N GLY A 220 13.82 14.32 -5.33
CA GLY A 220 14.31 15.71 -5.39
C GLY A 220 14.80 16.24 -4.04
N ASN A 221 15.32 17.47 -4.07
CA ASN A 221 15.89 18.16 -2.91
C ASN A 221 15.60 19.67 -2.87
N SER A 222 14.81 20.19 -3.81
CA SER A 222 14.53 21.63 -3.92
C SER A 222 13.47 22.07 -2.90
N LEU A 223 13.88 22.93 -1.95
CA LEU A 223 12.97 23.51 -0.97
C LEU A 223 11.83 24.32 -1.62
N ASP A 224 12.10 24.99 -2.75
CA ASP A 224 11.09 25.75 -3.46
C ASP A 224 10.07 24.84 -4.13
N GLU A 225 10.51 23.72 -4.72
CA GLU A 225 9.58 22.70 -5.26
C GLU A 225 8.76 22.05 -4.15
N MET A 226 9.35 21.79 -2.98
CA MET A 226 8.66 21.27 -1.80
C MET A 226 7.58 22.25 -1.32
N LYS A 227 7.90 23.54 -1.16
CA LYS A 227 6.92 24.58 -0.78
C LYS A 227 5.81 24.73 -1.82
N ALA A 228 6.16 24.74 -3.10
CA ALA A 228 5.18 24.82 -4.19
C ALA A 228 4.24 23.62 -4.20
N SER A 229 4.79 22.41 -4.03
CA SER A 229 4.03 21.14 -3.98
C SER A 229 3.12 21.07 -2.76
N MET A 230 3.63 21.46 -1.59
CA MET A 230 2.87 21.51 -0.35
C MET A 230 1.63 22.41 -0.50
N LYS A 231 1.82 23.60 -1.08
CA LYS A 231 0.72 24.54 -1.36
C LYS A 231 -0.24 24.01 -2.43
N LYS A 232 0.26 23.50 -3.56
CA LYS A 232 -0.53 22.98 -4.69
C LYS A 232 -1.41 21.80 -4.26
N GLY A 233 -0.85 20.89 -3.48
CA GLY A 233 -1.52 19.68 -3.02
C GLY A 233 -2.38 19.86 -1.77
N LYS A 234 -2.28 21.02 -1.08
CA LYS A 234 -2.82 21.23 0.28
C LYS A 234 -2.35 20.14 1.24
N LEU A 235 -1.04 19.96 1.28
CA LEU A 235 -0.37 18.92 2.06
C LEU A 235 0.10 19.49 3.39
N ASP A 236 0.14 18.62 4.40
CA ASP A 236 0.62 18.95 5.74
C ASP A 236 2.11 18.61 5.91
N PHE A 237 2.69 17.76 5.06
CA PHE A 237 4.14 17.48 5.01
C PHE A 237 4.59 17.07 3.60
N ILE A 238 5.90 17.15 3.35
CA ILE A 238 6.55 16.63 2.13
C ILE A 238 7.74 15.75 2.52
N PHE A 239 7.89 14.62 1.82
CA PHE A 239 9.11 13.82 1.80
C PHE A 239 9.75 13.86 0.41
N ALA A 240 10.82 14.63 0.24
CA ALA A 240 11.61 14.62 -0.98
C ALA A 240 12.89 13.79 -0.77
N PHE A 241 13.19 12.88 -1.69
CA PHE A 241 14.34 11.98 -1.55
C PHE A 241 15.40 12.27 -2.61
N GLU A 242 16.62 12.53 -2.16
CA GLU A 242 17.81 12.63 -2.99
C GLU A 242 18.58 11.30 -2.91
N PHE A 243 18.51 10.50 -3.97
CA PHE A 243 19.23 9.23 -4.06
C PHE A 243 20.58 9.43 -4.76
N LYS A 244 21.63 8.81 -4.23
CA LYS A 244 22.99 8.92 -4.74
C LYS A 244 23.46 7.60 -5.35
N SER A 245 24.36 7.69 -6.33
CA SER A 245 24.89 6.53 -7.06
C SER A 245 25.71 5.57 -6.18
N ASP A 246 26.20 6.03 -5.03
CA ASP A 246 26.90 5.22 -4.03
C ASP A 246 25.95 4.39 -3.14
N GLY A 247 24.65 4.45 -3.39
CA GLY A 247 23.62 3.73 -2.63
C GLY A 247 23.15 4.46 -1.37
N THR A 248 23.64 5.67 -1.11
CA THR A 248 23.15 6.50 0.00
C THR A 248 21.97 7.39 -0.45
N ALA A 249 21.18 7.85 0.51
CA ALA A 249 20.08 8.79 0.24
C ALA A 249 19.92 9.85 1.34
N VAL A 250 19.34 10.98 0.95
CA VAL A 250 18.96 12.07 1.87
C VAL A 250 17.45 12.31 1.76
N GLY A 251 16.74 12.21 2.89
CA GLY A 251 15.35 12.60 3.02
C GLY A 251 15.23 14.07 3.41
N HIS A 252 14.75 14.90 2.49
CA HIS A 252 14.42 16.31 2.70
C HIS A 252 12.96 16.43 3.10
N ILE A 253 12.70 16.93 4.31
CA ILE A 253 11.38 16.89 4.94
C ILE A 253 10.90 18.29 5.23
N LEU A 254 9.77 18.68 4.62
CA LEU A 254 9.09 19.95 4.94
C LEU A 254 7.88 19.67 5.80
N LEU A 255 7.78 20.34 6.94
CA LEU A 255 6.67 20.17 7.87
C LEU A 255 5.82 21.44 7.95
N SER A 256 4.54 21.26 8.21
CA SER A 256 3.63 22.33 8.63
C SER A 256 3.44 22.27 10.14
N ASN A 257 2.79 23.29 10.72
CA ASN A 257 2.47 23.29 12.14
C ASN A 257 1.70 22.03 12.60
N LYS A 258 0.88 21.42 11.72
CA LYS A 258 0.11 20.21 12.04
C LYS A 258 0.95 18.94 12.06
N SER A 259 2.04 18.91 11.30
CA SER A 259 2.91 17.74 11.16
C SER A 259 4.24 17.88 11.92
N GLN A 260 4.42 18.97 12.69
CA GLN A 260 5.66 19.26 13.42
C GLN A 260 6.08 18.13 14.37
N PHE A 261 5.12 17.37 14.93
CA PHE A 261 5.41 16.20 15.78
C PHE A 261 6.22 15.11 15.06
N LEU A 262 6.18 15.06 13.72
CA LEU A 262 6.98 14.13 12.93
C LEU A 262 8.48 14.39 13.07
N SER A 263 8.90 15.63 13.34
CA SER A 263 10.31 15.97 13.49
C SER A 263 11.01 15.08 14.52
N ALA A 264 10.45 14.98 15.73
CA ALA A 264 11.00 14.15 16.79
C ALA A 264 10.98 12.65 16.44
N LEU A 265 9.89 12.16 15.84
CA LEU A 265 9.75 10.76 15.44
C LEU A 265 10.75 10.36 14.36
N LEU A 266 10.92 11.21 13.34
CA LEU A 266 11.84 10.97 12.23
C LEU A 266 13.30 10.97 12.69
N MET A 267 13.66 11.78 13.69
CA MET A 267 15.00 11.72 14.29
C MET A 267 15.25 10.41 15.05
N ILE A 268 14.23 9.86 15.73
CA ILE A 268 14.34 8.54 16.37
C ILE A 268 14.50 7.46 15.32
N ILE A 269 13.68 7.49 14.27
CA ILE A 269 13.73 6.52 13.16
C ILE A 269 15.08 6.61 12.44
N SER A 270 15.56 7.81 12.12
CA SER A 270 16.81 8.00 11.37
C SER A 270 18.03 7.48 12.12
N SER A 271 18.03 7.58 13.45
CA SER A 271 19.11 7.05 14.30
C SER A 271 19.34 5.53 14.18
N GLN A 272 18.36 4.80 13.65
CA GLN A 272 18.43 3.35 13.44
C GLN A 272 19.25 2.97 12.19
N PHE A 273 19.42 3.88 11.24
CA PHE A 273 20.20 3.62 10.02
C PHE A 273 21.68 3.87 10.29
N LYS A 274 22.48 2.79 10.26
CA LYS A 274 23.94 2.81 10.50
C LYS A 274 24.72 3.31 9.28
N GLY A 275 24.47 4.56 8.89
CA GLY A 275 24.98 5.16 7.67
C GLY A 275 24.19 4.74 6.43
N GLY A 276 24.11 5.63 5.43
CA GLY A 276 23.41 5.39 4.17
C GLY A 276 22.07 6.11 4.00
N PHE A 277 21.47 6.62 5.08
CA PHE A 277 20.26 7.45 5.00
C PHE A 277 20.36 8.64 5.97
N GLU A 278 20.26 9.86 5.45
CA GLU A 278 20.30 11.11 6.24
C GLU A 278 18.94 11.81 6.18
N ILE A 279 18.50 12.46 7.26
CA ILE A 279 17.28 13.29 7.27
C ILE A 279 17.65 14.75 7.47
N LYS A 280 17.10 15.61 6.61
CA LYS A 280 17.13 17.08 6.73
C LYS A 280 15.71 17.62 6.84
N ILE A 281 15.43 18.36 7.91
CA ILE A 281 14.10 18.91 8.19
C ILE A 281 14.13 20.43 8.01
N TYR A 282 13.12 20.97 7.33
CA TYR A 282 12.96 22.37 6.97
C TYR A 282 11.70 22.98 7.60
#